data_AF-A0A429XUK8-F1
#
_entry.id   AF-A0A429XUK8-F1
#
_cell.length_a   1.000
_cell.length_b   1.000
_cell.length_c   1.000
_cell.angle_alpha   90.00
_cell.angle_beta   90.00
_cell.angle_gamma   90.00
#
_symmetry.space_group_name_H-M   'P 1'
#
loop_
_entity.id
_entity.type
_entity.pdbx_description
1 polymer ?
#
loop_
_entity_poly.entity_id
_entity_poly.type
_entity_poly.pdbx_seq_one_letter_code
_entity_poly.pdbx_strand_id
1 'polypeptide(L)'
;MSLEQVIFDACQQRESENFFVGENIPQRKLQNVFKEYPISSDEQIFALVDTTVFGSAKQGAVLTNMGIHVKNSWTGDVREGFINWHDFQYAEFSHTNRFSSKELWIDNLQIEMSGSSLTPPIFLQTLSYIQQCIHNYYDQRGQQQANSHHPAAPPLPGLETWMVAVDGEQYGPYDEQTIKGMIQSGQISGTKDYVWKQGMDNWALIKDSAPFSSYVAPAPPPASPAFQEQPATDEQYKEIDVNTAALGDLLSLPYITLESANALLLRREALGGAFESIEQVEEVLALSPHEFERIRPYMKVAGSQKSAFQMGGRVIDF
;
A
#
# COMPACT_ATOMS: atom_id res chain seq x y z
N MET A 1 -24.12 8.54 11.47
CA MET A 1 -23.47 8.87 10.20
C MET A 1 -22.41 7.80 9.91
N SER A 2 -22.25 7.38 8.65
CA SER A 2 -21.18 6.45 8.23
C SER A 2 -19.91 7.22 7.90
N LEU A 3 -18.76 6.54 7.89
CA LEU A 3 -17.48 7.13 7.47
C LEU A 3 -17.54 7.62 6.02
N GLU A 4 -18.14 6.82 5.14
CA GLU A 4 -18.36 7.16 3.72
C GLU A 4 -19.11 8.50 3.58
N GLN A 5 -20.18 8.71 4.34
CA GLN A 5 -20.92 9.97 4.31
C GLN A 5 -20.08 11.14 4.82
N VAL A 6 -19.30 10.95 5.89
CA VAL A 6 -18.40 11.99 6.42
C VAL A 6 -17.39 12.42 5.37
N ILE A 7 -16.78 11.46 4.66
CA ILE A 7 -15.78 11.74 3.63
C ILE A 7 -16.43 12.45 2.45
N PHE A 8 -17.59 11.96 1.99
CA PHE A 8 -18.32 12.57 0.88
C PHE A 8 -18.74 14.00 1.20
N ASP A 9 -19.31 14.25 2.37
CA ASP A 9 -19.70 15.60 2.83
C ASP A 9 -18.47 16.52 2.95
N ALA A 10 -17.34 15.98 3.42
CA ALA A 10 -16.10 16.74 3.52
C ALA A 10 -15.55 17.11 2.14
N CYS A 11 -15.65 16.21 1.16
CA CYS A 11 -15.31 16.51 -0.23
C CYS A 11 -16.21 17.61 -0.79
N GLN A 12 -17.54 17.48 -0.63
CA GLN A 12 -18.50 18.45 -1.16
C GLN A 12 -18.25 19.87 -0.62
N GLN A 13 -17.93 20.00 0.67
CA GLN A 13 -17.62 21.30 1.28
C GLN A 13 -16.36 21.97 0.73
N ARG A 14 -15.49 21.21 0.06
CA ARG A 14 -14.20 21.67 -0.47
C ARG A 14 -14.14 21.67 -1.98
N GLU A 15 -15.25 21.38 -2.66
CA GLU A 15 -15.36 21.41 -4.12
C GLU A 15 -14.82 22.73 -4.69
N SER A 16 -14.00 22.62 -5.73
CA SER A 16 -13.32 23.78 -6.32
C SER A 16 -12.88 23.49 -7.76
N GLU A 17 -12.28 24.48 -8.42
CA GLU A 17 -11.74 24.28 -9.77
C GLU A 17 -10.73 23.12 -9.78
N ASN A 18 -10.92 22.17 -10.70
CA ASN A 18 -10.14 20.94 -10.81
C ASN A 18 -10.25 19.95 -9.63
N PHE A 19 -11.15 20.18 -8.68
CA PHE A 19 -11.56 19.21 -7.67
C PHE A 19 -13.09 19.04 -7.71
N PHE A 20 -13.52 17.97 -8.39
CA PHE A 20 -14.92 17.67 -8.68
C PHE A 20 -15.48 16.63 -7.72
N VAL A 21 -16.74 16.75 -7.32
CA VAL A 21 -17.35 15.87 -6.31
C VAL A 21 -18.69 15.31 -6.78
N GLY A 22 -18.90 14.00 -6.59
CA GLY A 22 -20.17 13.33 -6.90
C GLY A 22 -20.69 13.60 -8.31
N GLU A 23 -21.92 14.09 -8.41
CA GLU A 23 -22.58 14.36 -9.70
C GLU A 23 -21.93 15.48 -10.51
N ASN A 24 -21.11 16.33 -9.87
CA ASN A 24 -20.38 17.40 -10.55
C ASN A 24 -19.15 16.88 -11.30
N ILE A 25 -18.78 15.59 -11.14
CA ILE A 25 -17.71 14.98 -11.94
C ILE A 25 -18.20 14.79 -13.38
N PRO A 26 -17.60 15.46 -14.38
CA PRO A 26 -18.03 15.31 -15.77
C PRO A 26 -17.88 13.86 -16.26
N GLN A 27 -18.90 13.36 -16.96
CA GLN A 27 -18.96 11.98 -17.47
C GLN A 27 -17.72 11.57 -18.28
N ARG A 28 -17.19 12.47 -19.11
CA ARG A 28 -15.96 12.22 -19.88
C ARG A 28 -14.73 12.00 -19.00
N LYS A 29 -14.65 12.69 -17.85
CA LYS A 29 -13.56 12.50 -16.89
C LYS A 29 -13.71 11.18 -16.15
N LEU A 30 -14.93 10.82 -15.73
CA LEU A 30 -15.22 9.49 -15.15
C LEU A 30 -14.82 8.34 -16.09
N GLN A 31 -15.10 8.46 -17.39
CA GLN A 31 -14.67 7.47 -18.38
C GLN A 31 -13.15 7.31 -18.44
N ASN A 32 -12.40 8.40 -18.32
CA ASN A 32 -10.93 8.33 -18.24
C ASN A 32 -10.48 7.74 -16.89
N VAL A 33 -11.17 8.06 -15.78
CA VAL A 33 -10.88 7.48 -14.47
C VAL A 33 -10.97 5.95 -14.52
N PHE A 34 -12.10 5.40 -14.98
CA PHE A 34 -12.29 3.95 -15.09
C PHE A 34 -11.33 3.25 -16.06
N LYS A 35 -10.73 3.99 -17.01
CA LYS A 35 -9.79 3.45 -17.97
C LYS A 35 -8.35 3.48 -17.46
N GLU A 36 -7.99 4.52 -16.73
CA GLU A 36 -6.59 4.85 -16.45
C GLU A 36 -6.16 4.50 -15.01
N TYR A 37 -7.11 4.43 -14.06
CA TYR A 37 -6.85 4.16 -12.64
C TYR A 37 -7.17 2.71 -12.27
N PRO A 38 -6.43 2.09 -11.33
CA PRO A 38 -6.67 0.74 -10.86
C PRO A 38 -7.84 0.68 -9.86
N ILE A 39 -9.00 1.21 -10.24
CA ILE A 39 -10.20 1.27 -9.40
C ILE A 39 -11.09 0.06 -9.71
N SER A 40 -11.49 -0.66 -8.66
CA SER A 40 -12.39 -1.80 -8.82
C SER A 40 -13.82 -1.35 -9.14
N SER A 41 -14.60 -2.20 -9.82
CA SER A 41 -15.97 -1.87 -10.25
C SER A 41 -16.98 -1.66 -9.11
N ASP A 42 -16.64 -2.14 -7.91
CA ASP A 42 -17.42 -1.99 -6.68
C ASP A 42 -17.01 -0.78 -5.83
N GLU A 43 -15.92 -0.08 -6.19
CA GLU A 43 -15.54 1.15 -5.52
C GLU A 43 -16.46 2.31 -5.92
N GLN A 44 -17.02 2.98 -4.92
CA GLN A 44 -17.80 4.19 -5.13
C GLN A 44 -16.86 5.40 -5.18
N ILE A 45 -16.84 6.11 -6.31
CA ILE A 45 -16.08 7.35 -6.47
C ILE A 45 -16.81 8.51 -5.77
N PHE A 46 -16.12 9.18 -4.86
CA PHE A 46 -16.60 10.38 -4.18
C PHE A 46 -16.14 11.66 -4.86
N ALA A 47 -14.86 11.74 -5.20
CA ALA A 47 -14.28 12.95 -5.77
C ALA A 47 -13.12 12.67 -6.73
N LEU A 48 -12.84 13.64 -7.60
CA LEU A 48 -11.79 13.62 -8.61
C LEU A 48 -10.98 14.91 -8.55
N VAL A 49 -9.68 14.76 -8.42
CA VAL A 49 -8.68 15.82 -8.59
C VAL A 49 -8.09 15.69 -9.98
N ASP A 50 -8.32 16.66 -10.85
CA ASP A 50 -7.74 16.68 -12.20
C ASP A 50 -6.46 17.50 -12.23
N THR A 51 -5.33 16.83 -12.54
CA THR A 51 -4.03 17.49 -12.63
C THR A 51 -3.52 17.64 -14.06
N THR A 52 -4.38 17.44 -15.05
CA THR A 52 -4.01 17.54 -16.46
C THR A 52 -4.13 18.97 -17.00
N VAL A 53 -3.15 19.38 -17.82
CA VAL A 53 -3.11 20.69 -18.48
C VAL A 53 -4.37 20.98 -19.30
N PHE A 54 -4.93 19.96 -19.95
CA PHE A 54 -6.11 20.08 -20.81
C PHE A 54 -7.40 19.53 -20.17
N GLY A 55 -7.41 19.29 -18.85
CA GLY A 55 -8.60 18.85 -18.13
C GLY A 55 -9.18 17.50 -18.58
N SER A 56 -8.32 16.55 -18.96
CA SER A 56 -8.72 15.19 -19.31
C SER A 56 -8.89 14.24 -18.11
N ALA A 57 -8.35 14.55 -16.94
CA ALA A 57 -8.36 13.67 -15.76
C ALA A 57 -7.78 12.26 -15.97
N LYS A 58 -6.80 12.13 -16.86
CA LYS A 58 -6.01 10.88 -17.00
C LYS A 58 -4.91 10.74 -15.94
N GLN A 59 -4.70 11.79 -15.15
CA GLN A 59 -3.77 11.87 -14.02
C GLN A 59 -4.36 12.82 -12.97
N GLY A 60 -3.89 12.66 -11.74
CA GLY A 60 -4.37 13.31 -10.54
C GLY A 60 -4.71 12.28 -9.46
N ALA A 61 -5.77 12.55 -8.69
CA ALA A 61 -6.18 11.68 -7.60
C ALA A 61 -7.69 11.41 -7.62
N VAL A 62 -8.09 10.21 -7.21
CA VAL A 62 -9.48 9.80 -7.13
C VAL A 62 -9.77 9.32 -5.71
N LEU A 63 -10.73 9.95 -5.06
CA LEU A 63 -11.17 9.61 -3.72
C LEU A 63 -12.37 8.67 -3.84
N THR A 64 -12.29 7.49 -3.25
CA THR A 64 -13.32 6.45 -3.27
C THR A 64 -13.80 6.13 -1.85
N ASN A 65 -14.76 5.22 -1.71
CA ASN A 65 -15.13 4.67 -0.40
C ASN A 65 -13.99 3.87 0.27
N MET A 66 -12.98 3.42 -0.48
CA MET A 66 -11.84 2.66 0.05
C MET A 66 -10.64 3.53 0.43
N GLY A 67 -10.37 4.59 -0.34
CA GLY A 67 -9.21 5.44 -0.10
C GLY A 67 -8.96 6.43 -1.23
N ILE A 68 -7.69 6.80 -1.40
CA ILE A 68 -7.24 7.73 -2.43
C ILE A 68 -6.31 7.00 -3.39
N HIS A 69 -6.72 6.92 -4.65
CA HIS A 69 -5.88 6.46 -5.76
C HIS A 69 -5.14 7.65 -6.38
N VAL A 70 -3.85 7.53 -6.60
CA VAL A 70 -2.98 8.58 -7.17
C VAL A 70 -2.31 8.06 -8.43
N LYS A 71 -2.37 8.87 -9.50
CA LYS A 71 -1.78 8.57 -10.81
C LYS A 71 -1.15 9.83 -11.40
N ASN A 72 0.03 9.73 -12.00
CA ASN A 72 0.76 10.86 -12.59
C ASN A 72 1.12 10.57 -14.06
N SER A 73 1.77 11.53 -14.73
CA SER A 73 2.24 11.34 -16.12
C SER A 73 3.64 10.71 -16.16
N TRP A 74 3.95 10.16 -17.34
CA TRP A 74 5.13 9.36 -17.69
C TRP A 74 6.46 10.13 -17.72
N THR A 75 6.83 10.79 -16.62
CA THR A 75 8.15 11.45 -16.50
C THR A 75 8.76 11.25 -15.10
N GLY A 76 9.73 10.33 -14.99
CA GLY A 76 10.62 10.21 -13.82
C GLY A 76 10.05 9.47 -12.59
N ASP A 77 10.81 9.45 -11.49
CA ASP A 77 10.51 8.84 -10.17
C ASP A 77 9.18 9.33 -9.55
N VAL A 78 8.03 8.96 -10.12
CA VAL A 78 6.73 9.36 -9.57
C VAL A 78 6.12 8.24 -8.74
N ARG A 79 5.93 8.51 -7.46
CA ARG A 79 5.34 7.56 -6.49
C ARG A 79 3.80 7.62 -6.57
N GLU A 80 3.26 6.93 -7.57
CA GLU A 80 1.83 6.62 -7.68
C GLU A 80 1.43 5.51 -6.72
N GLY A 81 0.12 5.36 -6.46
CA GLY A 81 -0.35 4.28 -5.61
C GLY A 81 -1.70 4.57 -4.95
N PHE A 82 -1.92 3.91 -3.83
CA PHE A 82 -3.18 3.95 -3.09
C PHE A 82 -2.92 4.10 -1.60
N ILE A 83 -3.72 4.92 -0.93
CA ILE A 83 -3.76 5.02 0.54
C ILE A 83 -5.20 4.83 1.01
N ASN A 84 -5.43 3.89 1.92
CA ASN A 84 -6.77 3.68 2.49
C ASN A 84 -7.10 4.74 3.54
N TRP A 85 -8.37 4.88 3.90
CA TRP A 85 -8.82 5.90 4.87
C TRP A 85 -8.29 5.70 6.30
N HIS A 86 -7.93 4.47 6.68
CA HIS A 86 -7.34 4.19 7.98
C HIS A 86 -5.91 4.73 8.06
N ASP A 87 -5.09 4.55 7.04
CA ASP A 87 -3.72 5.08 7.01
C ASP A 87 -3.71 6.58 6.75
N PHE A 88 -4.61 7.06 5.88
CA PHE A 88 -4.74 8.49 5.55
C PHE A 88 -5.00 9.37 6.79
N GLN A 89 -5.67 8.85 7.81
CA GLN A 89 -5.94 9.60 9.04
C GLN A 89 -4.65 10.02 9.77
N TYR A 90 -3.57 9.27 9.58
CA TYR A 90 -2.27 9.49 10.22
C TYR A 90 -1.20 9.99 9.23
N ALA A 91 -1.55 10.08 7.95
CA ALA A 91 -0.62 10.45 6.90
C ALA A 91 -0.06 11.86 7.11
N GLU A 92 1.23 12.00 6.84
CA GLU A 92 1.91 13.29 6.84
C GLU A 92 1.75 13.95 5.46
N PHE A 93 1.38 15.23 5.46
CA PHE A 93 1.27 16.00 4.23
C PHE A 93 2.43 16.95 4.06
N SER A 94 2.98 17.02 2.85
CA SER A 94 3.98 18.02 2.49
C SER A 94 3.81 18.51 1.05
N HIS A 95 4.53 19.58 0.69
CA HIS A 95 4.57 20.07 -0.68
C HIS A 95 5.97 20.65 -0.98
N THR A 96 6.32 20.72 -2.26
CA THR A 96 7.52 21.44 -2.71
C THR A 96 7.13 22.72 -3.45
N ASN A 97 7.92 23.77 -3.27
CA ASN A 97 7.82 25.03 -4.02
C ASN A 97 9.12 25.33 -4.80
N ARG A 98 9.96 24.31 -5.02
CA ARG A 98 11.25 24.48 -5.69
C ARG A 98 11.05 24.35 -7.20
N PHE A 99 11.51 25.35 -7.96
CA PHE A 99 11.65 25.29 -9.42
C PHE A 99 10.39 24.95 -10.22
N SER A 100 9.30 25.69 -10.04
CA SER A 100 8.03 25.57 -10.79
C SER A 100 7.33 24.21 -10.74
N SER A 101 7.90 23.19 -10.09
CA SER A 101 7.19 21.95 -9.83
C SER A 101 6.18 22.18 -8.71
N LYS A 102 4.93 21.82 -9.01
CA LYS A 102 3.83 21.86 -8.05
C LYS A 102 3.61 20.42 -7.62
N GLU A 103 4.22 20.01 -6.52
CA GLU A 103 4.11 18.64 -6.01
C GLU A 103 3.50 18.67 -4.62
N LEU A 104 2.58 17.76 -4.39
CA LEU A 104 1.99 17.48 -3.08
C LEU A 104 2.29 16.05 -2.70
N TRP A 105 2.52 15.81 -1.42
CA TRP A 105 2.85 14.49 -0.89
C TRP A 105 1.88 14.10 0.22
N ILE A 106 1.46 12.83 0.19
CA ILE A 106 0.74 12.12 1.25
C ILE A 106 1.64 10.94 1.62
N ASP A 107 2.39 11.05 2.72
CA ASP A 107 3.51 10.16 3.03
C ASP A 107 4.47 10.00 1.83
N ASN A 108 4.52 8.80 1.26
CA ASN A 108 5.32 8.47 0.10
C ASN A 108 4.58 8.67 -1.23
N LEU A 109 3.27 8.94 -1.24
CA LEU A 109 2.51 9.15 -2.47
C LEU A 109 2.67 10.59 -2.96
N GLN A 110 3.01 10.75 -4.22
CA GLN A 110 3.19 12.04 -4.86
C GLN A 110 2.01 12.36 -5.78
N ILE A 111 1.42 13.54 -5.63
CA ILE A 111 0.43 14.09 -6.55
C ILE A 111 1.11 15.23 -7.32
N GLU A 112 1.39 14.99 -8.59
CA GLU A 112 1.89 16.02 -9.50
C GLU A 112 0.75 16.96 -9.89
N MET A 113 0.91 18.25 -9.60
CA MET A 113 -0.11 19.29 -9.81
C MET A 113 0.31 20.34 -10.84
N SER A 114 1.44 20.14 -11.52
CA SER A 114 2.00 21.10 -12.49
C SER A 114 1.03 21.43 -13.63
N GLY A 115 0.18 20.47 -14.01
CA GLY A 115 -0.86 20.65 -15.02
C GLY A 115 -2.18 21.24 -14.52
N SER A 116 -2.32 21.54 -13.22
CA SER A 116 -3.57 22.07 -12.65
C SER A 116 -3.51 23.56 -12.31
N SER A 117 -4.66 24.23 -12.36
CA SER A 117 -4.84 25.52 -11.68
C SER A 117 -4.94 25.36 -10.16
N LEU A 118 -5.36 24.17 -9.70
CA LEU A 118 -5.36 23.82 -8.29
C LEU A 118 -3.92 23.79 -7.76
N THR A 119 -3.65 24.57 -6.72
CA THR A 119 -2.30 24.68 -6.16
C THR A 119 -2.10 23.73 -4.99
N PRO A 120 -0.86 23.22 -4.74
CA PRO A 120 -0.60 22.35 -3.61
C PRO A 120 -1.06 22.91 -2.26
N PRO A 121 -0.84 24.20 -1.92
CA PRO A 121 -1.34 24.74 -0.64
C PRO A 121 -2.88 24.68 -0.49
N ILE A 122 -3.63 24.94 -1.56
CA ILE A 122 -5.10 24.89 -1.53
C ILE A 122 -5.57 23.45 -1.38
N PHE A 123 -4.94 22.51 -2.09
CA PHE A 123 -5.33 21.12 -2.02
C PHE A 123 -4.90 20.47 -0.70
N LEU A 124 -3.74 20.85 -0.13
CA LEU A 124 -3.35 20.47 1.23
C LEU A 124 -4.41 20.88 2.25
N GLN A 125 -4.93 22.11 2.19
CA GLN A 125 -6.01 22.53 3.09
C GLN A 125 -7.27 21.66 2.94
N THR A 126 -7.52 21.12 1.75
CA THR A 126 -8.64 20.21 1.47
C THR A 126 -8.39 18.85 2.10
N LEU A 127 -7.20 18.27 1.89
CA LEU A 127 -6.78 17.02 2.50
C LEU A 127 -6.76 17.09 4.03
N SER A 128 -6.23 18.17 4.61
CA SER A 128 -6.24 18.40 6.06
C SER A 128 -7.65 18.50 6.62
N TYR A 129 -8.59 19.09 5.87
CA TYR A 129 -9.99 19.16 6.30
C TYR A 129 -10.66 17.78 6.27
N ILE A 130 -10.43 17.00 5.19
CA ILE A 130 -10.91 15.62 5.10
C ILE A 130 -10.33 14.77 6.24
N GLN A 131 -9.01 14.87 6.48
CA GLN A 131 -8.32 14.17 7.57
C GLN A 131 -8.90 14.54 8.94
N GLN A 132 -9.16 15.83 9.19
CA GLN A 132 -9.79 16.31 10.41
C GLN A 132 -11.21 15.76 10.59
N CYS A 133 -12.02 15.71 9.54
CA CYS A 133 -13.36 15.11 9.57
C CYS A 133 -13.31 13.62 9.93
N ILE A 134 -12.35 12.88 9.36
CA ILE A 134 -12.13 11.45 9.66
C ILE A 134 -11.70 11.27 11.12
N HIS A 135 -10.74 12.08 11.59
CA HIS A 135 -10.28 12.05 12.98
C HIS A 135 -11.44 12.29 13.96
N ASN A 136 -12.22 13.35 13.72
CA ASN A 136 -13.40 13.66 14.53
C ASN A 136 -14.44 12.53 14.53
N TYR A 137 -14.62 11.84 13.40
CA TYR A 137 -15.53 10.70 13.32
C TYR A 137 -15.08 9.55 14.23
N TYR A 138 -13.79 9.20 14.22
CA TYR A 138 -13.25 8.17 15.09
C TYR A 138 -13.21 8.61 16.56
N ASP A 139 -12.86 9.86 16.84
CA ASP A 139 -12.90 10.43 18.19
C ASP A 139 -14.30 10.40 18.78
N GLN A 140 -15.33 10.79 18.01
CA GLN A 140 -16.72 10.74 18.47
C GLN A 140 -17.18 9.31 18.75
N ARG A 141 -16.73 8.33 17.96
CA ARG A 141 -17.03 6.92 18.22
C ARG A 141 -16.27 6.38 19.43
N GLY A 142 -14.99 6.74 19.58
CA GLY A 142 -14.19 6.39 20.74
C GLY A 142 -14.71 7.04 22.03
N GLN A 143 -15.15 8.30 21.97
CA GLN A 143 -15.78 9.01 23.09
C GLN A 143 -17.20 8.52 23.38
N GLN A 144 -17.99 8.10 22.39
CA GLN A 144 -19.26 7.41 22.65
C GLN A 144 -19.04 6.05 23.33
N GLN A 145 -17.93 5.37 23.04
CA GLN A 145 -17.51 4.14 23.73
C GLN A 145 -16.88 4.40 25.11
N ALA A 146 -16.21 5.54 25.32
CA ALA A 146 -15.59 5.90 26.61
C ALA A 146 -16.56 6.62 27.59
N ASN A 147 -17.50 7.41 27.06
CA ASN A 147 -18.53 8.12 27.83
C ASN A 147 -19.78 7.26 28.07
N SER A 148 -19.82 6.05 27.52
CA SER A 148 -20.70 4.97 27.98
C SER A 148 -20.06 4.22 29.16
N HIS A 149 -19.77 4.96 30.24
CA HIS A 149 -19.78 4.38 31.59
C HIS A 149 -21.24 4.11 32.01
N HIS A 150 -21.91 3.23 31.26
CA HIS A 150 -23.08 2.53 31.75
C HIS A 150 -22.60 1.30 32.53
N PRO A 151 -23.24 0.91 33.65
CA PRO A 151 -23.01 -0.40 34.23
C PRO A 151 -23.24 -1.44 33.15
N ALA A 152 -22.39 -2.48 33.10
CA ALA A 152 -22.41 -3.55 32.10
C ALA A 152 -23.83 -3.84 31.62
N ALA A 153 -24.09 -3.59 30.33
CA ALA A 153 -25.37 -3.92 29.72
C ALA A 153 -25.66 -5.42 29.96
N PRO A 154 -26.88 -5.79 30.39
CA PRO A 154 -27.20 -7.18 30.63
C PRO A 154 -27.02 -7.96 29.31
N PRO A 155 -26.44 -9.17 29.36
CA PRO A 155 -26.19 -9.96 28.16
C PRO A 155 -27.51 -10.17 27.40
N LEU A 156 -27.53 -9.83 26.12
CA LEU A 156 -28.64 -10.16 25.23
C LEU A 156 -28.85 -11.69 25.30
N PRO A 157 -30.07 -12.17 25.65
CA PRO A 157 -30.31 -13.60 25.75
C PRO A 157 -30.05 -14.30 24.42
N GLY A 158 -29.06 -15.19 24.37
CA GLY A 158 -28.90 -16.18 23.31
C GLY A 158 -27.78 -15.95 22.27
N LEU A 159 -27.03 -14.86 22.34
CA LEU A 159 -25.82 -14.66 21.52
C LEU A 159 -24.58 -14.87 22.38
N GLU A 160 -23.77 -15.87 22.05
CA GLU A 160 -22.47 -16.08 22.68
C GLU A 160 -21.55 -14.91 22.33
N THR A 161 -21.11 -14.18 23.35
CA THR A 161 -20.19 -13.06 23.19
C THR A 161 -18.97 -13.24 24.08
N TRP A 162 -17.85 -12.70 23.62
CA TRP A 162 -16.52 -12.95 24.15
C TRP A 162 -15.82 -11.63 24.47
N MET A 163 -15.20 -11.57 25.64
CA MET A 163 -14.23 -10.55 25.99
C MET A 163 -12.85 -10.98 25.46
N VAL A 164 -12.01 -10.02 25.08
CA VAL A 164 -10.61 -10.22 24.66
C VAL A 164 -9.71 -9.42 25.60
N ALA A 165 -8.57 -9.96 25.99
CA ALA A 165 -7.56 -9.23 26.76
C ALA A 165 -6.22 -9.17 26.01
N VAL A 166 -5.72 -7.95 25.81
CA VAL A 166 -4.47 -7.62 25.11
C VAL A 166 -3.63 -6.75 26.04
N ASP A 167 -2.38 -7.14 26.29
CA ASP A 167 -1.44 -6.43 27.18
C ASP A 167 -2.01 -6.05 28.58
N GLY A 168 -2.95 -6.86 29.08
CA GLY A 168 -3.59 -6.67 30.39
C GLY A 168 -4.84 -5.77 30.38
N GLU A 169 -5.17 -5.15 29.25
CA GLU A 169 -6.42 -4.42 29.05
C GLU A 169 -7.50 -5.34 28.48
N GLN A 170 -8.77 -5.10 28.85
CA GLN A 170 -9.91 -5.93 28.46
C GLN A 170 -10.85 -5.17 27.51
N TYR A 171 -11.25 -5.84 26.43
CA TYR A 171 -12.07 -5.31 25.35
C TYR A 171 -13.23 -6.27 25.03
N GLY A 172 -14.31 -5.76 24.45
CA GLY A 172 -15.52 -6.51 24.13
C GLY A 172 -16.73 -6.09 24.96
N PRO A 173 -17.84 -6.84 24.92
CA PRO A 173 -18.00 -8.17 24.31
C PRO A 173 -18.11 -8.13 22.77
N TYR A 174 -17.42 -9.06 22.10
CA TYR A 174 -17.42 -9.26 20.65
C TYR A 174 -18.06 -10.62 20.28
N ASP A 175 -18.55 -10.74 19.04
CA ASP A 175 -18.90 -12.04 18.48
C ASP A 175 -17.67 -12.77 17.89
N GLU A 176 -17.86 -14.05 17.55
CA GLU A 176 -16.80 -14.89 17.00
C GLU A 176 -16.20 -14.33 15.69
N GLN A 177 -17.04 -13.79 14.81
CA GLN A 177 -16.61 -13.30 13.49
C GLN A 177 -15.71 -12.08 13.62
N THR A 178 -16.04 -11.19 14.56
CA THR A 178 -15.25 -10.00 14.87
C THR A 178 -13.88 -10.39 15.43
N ILE A 179 -13.84 -11.35 16.37
CA ILE A 179 -12.58 -11.85 16.94
C ILE A 179 -11.73 -12.54 15.87
N LYS A 180 -12.33 -13.34 14.99
CA LYS A 180 -11.62 -13.92 13.85
C LYS A 180 -11.00 -12.84 12.96
N GLY A 181 -11.75 -11.79 12.65
CA GLY A 181 -11.24 -10.64 11.88
C GLY A 181 -10.04 -9.97 12.56
N MET A 182 -10.10 -9.75 13.88
CA MET A 182 -9.00 -9.17 14.66
C MET A 182 -7.75 -10.05 14.70
N ILE A 183 -7.90 -11.39 14.75
CA ILE A 183 -6.78 -12.33 14.67
C ILE A 183 -6.14 -12.26 13.27
N GLN A 184 -6.94 -12.21 12.22
CA GLN A 184 -6.48 -12.20 10.83
C GLN A 184 -5.82 -10.88 10.41
N SER A 185 -6.27 -9.75 10.95
CA SER A 185 -5.67 -8.45 10.72
C SER A 185 -4.42 -8.19 11.55
N GLY A 186 -4.11 -9.06 12.51
CA GLY A 186 -3.00 -8.88 13.46
C GLY A 186 -3.27 -7.86 14.57
N GLN A 187 -4.51 -7.36 14.68
CA GLN A 187 -4.93 -6.45 15.75
C GLN A 187 -4.87 -7.12 17.14
N ILE A 188 -5.10 -8.43 17.20
CA ILE A 188 -4.90 -9.25 18.40
C ILE A 188 -4.06 -10.49 18.06
N SER A 189 -3.17 -10.88 18.95
CA SER A 189 -2.34 -12.06 18.83
C SER A 189 -3.08 -13.32 19.24
N GLY A 190 -3.40 -14.18 18.26
CA GLY A 190 -3.99 -15.50 18.53
C GLY A 190 -3.19 -16.39 19.48
N THR A 191 -1.88 -16.15 19.64
CA THR A 191 -0.99 -16.97 20.48
C THR A 191 -0.68 -16.40 21.85
N LYS A 192 -0.90 -15.10 22.06
CA LYS A 192 -0.48 -14.37 23.28
C LYS A 192 -1.64 -13.76 24.05
N ASP A 193 -2.73 -13.42 23.35
CA ASP A 193 -3.87 -12.74 23.93
C ASP A 193 -4.92 -13.74 24.41
N TYR A 194 -5.80 -13.26 25.28
CA TYR A 194 -6.77 -14.09 25.99
C TYR A 194 -8.19 -13.75 25.56
N VAL A 195 -9.08 -14.72 25.67
CA VAL A 195 -10.52 -14.58 25.53
C VAL A 195 -11.24 -15.14 26.75
N TRP A 196 -12.41 -14.59 27.04
CA TRP A 196 -13.28 -15.09 28.09
C TRP A 196 -14.74 -14.91 27.68
N LYS A 197 -15.59 -15.89 27.96
CA LYS A 197 -17.05 -15.76 27.84
C LYS A 197 -17.74 -16.09 29.14
N GLN A 198 -18.96 -15.57 29.30
CA GLN A 198 -19.80 -15.86 30.44
C GLN A 198 -19.98 -17.38 30.61
N GLY A 199 -19.59 -17.90 31.78
CA GLY A 199 -19.58 -19.33 32.08
C GLY A 199 -18.19 -20.00 32.05
N MET A 200 -17.13 -19.27 31.68
CA MET A 200 -15.74 -19.74 31.85
C MET A 200 -15.22 -19.39 33.24
N ASP A 201 -14.51 -20.33 33.89
CA ASP A 201 -13.95 -20.12 35.22
C ASP A 201 -12.77 -19.12 35.22
N ASN A 202 -11.99 -19.08 34.13
CA ASN A 202 -10.82 -18.20 33.96
C ASN A 202 -10.69 -17.75 32.49
N TRP A 203 -9.93 -16.68 32.25
CA TRP A 203 -9.49 -16.28 30.91
C TRP A 203 -8.69 -17.40 30.25
N ALA A 204 -8.99 -17.69 28.98
CA ALA A 204 -8.31 -18.71 28.20
C ALA A 204 -7.49 -18.05 27.09
N LEU A 205 -6.31 -18.58 26.78
CA LEU A 205 -5.55 -18.11 25.60
C LEU A 205 -6.36 -18.37 24.33
N ILE A 206 -6.30 -17.44 23.38
CA ILE A 206 -7.04 -17.54 22.12
C ILE A 206 -6.72 -18.86 21.39
N LYS A 207 -5.44 -19.25 21.34
CA LYS A 207 -4.98 -20.53 20.75
C LYS A 207 -5.56 -21.78 21.43
N ASP A 208 -6.00 -21.69 22.69
CA ASP A 208 -6.47 -22.81 23.50
C ASP A 208 -8.00 -22.80 23.68
N SER A 209 -8.68 -21.76 23.16
CA SER A 209 -10.12 -21.57 23.28
C SER A 209 -10.84 -21.90 21.98
N ALA A 210 -11.76 -22.88 21.99
CA ALA A 210 -12.67 -23.08 20.87
C ALA A 210 -13.72 -21.96 20.84
N PRO A 211 -14.04 -21.38 19.67
CA PRO A 211 -13.68 -21.83 18.32
C PRO A 211 -12.35 -21.27 17.77
N PHE A 212 -11.72 -20.33 18.47
CA PHE A 212 -10.59 -19.55 17.97
C PHE A 212 -9.30 -20.32 17.76
N SER A 213 -9.10 -21.43 18.47
CA SER A 213 -7.96 -22.32 18.27
C SER A 213 -7.81 -22.80 16.82
N SER A 214 -8.89 -22.81 16.03
CA SER A 214 -8.86 -23.15 14.60
C SER A 214 -8.43 -21.99 13.68
N TYR A 215 -8.47 -20.75 14.17
CA TYR A 215 -8.09 -19.54 13.42
C TYR A 215 -6.65 -19.11 13.70
N VAL A 216 -6.08 -19.56 14.81
CA VAL A 216 -4.67 -19.45 15.10
C VAL A 216 -3.98 -20.53 14.30
N ALA A 217 -3.50 -20.20 13.10
CA ALA A 217 -2.70 -21.12 12.30
C ALA A 217 -1.64 -21.76 13.22
N PRO A 218 -1.44 -23.11 13.19
CA PRO A 218 -0.36 -23.70 13.94
C PRO A 218 0.91 -22.96 13.50
N ALA A 219 1.71 -22.53 14.47
CA ALA A 219 3.03 -21.99 14.18
C ALA A 219 3.70 -22.92 13.16
N PRO A 220 4.40 -22.38 12.13
CA PRO A 220 5.23 -23.24 11.29
C PRO A 220 6.06 -24.12 12.24
N PRO A 221 6.15 -25.44 11.99
CA PRO A 221 6.83 -26.34 12.91
C PRO A 221 8.24 -25.80 13.22
N PRO A 222 8.80 -26.09 14.41
CA PRO A 222 10.11 -25.57 14.80
C PRO A 222 11.10 -25.88 13.68
N ALA A 223 11.86 -24.87 13.25
CA ALA A 223 12.76 -24.94 12.10
C ALA A 223 13.49 -26.30 12.08
N SER A 224 13.01 -27.19 11.22
CA SER A 224 13.63 -28.47 10.91
C SER A 224 14.46 -28.27 9.64
N PRO A 225 15.54 -29.04 9.49
CA PRO A 225 16.77 -28.61 8.84
C PRO A 225 16.51 -28.26 7.38
N ALA A 226 17.19 -27.20 6.92
CA ALA A 226 17.47 -26.85 5.53
C ALA A 226 16.42 -27.36 4.54
N PHE A 227 15.56 -26.45 4.07
CA PHE A 227 14.83 -26.54 2.78
C PHE A 227 15.35 -27.70 1.93
N GLN A 228 14.78 -28.90 2.12
CA GLN A 228 15.23 -30.05 1.34
C GLN A 228 14.69 -29.79 -0.05
N GLU A 229 15.64 -29.44 -0.92
CA GLU A 229 15.53 -29.49 -2.37
C GLU A 229 14.57 -30.61 -2.76
N GLN A 230 13.40 -30.23 -3.27
CA GLN A 230 12.85 -31.05 -4.33
C GLN A 230 13.93 -31.06 -5.41
N PRO A 231 14.42 -32.24 -5.84
CA PRO A 231 15.37 -32.28 -6.93
C PRO A 231 14.73 -31.54 -8.08
N ALA A 232 15.41 -30.49 -8.54
CA ALA A 232 15.14 -29.92 -9.83
C ALA A 232 15.03 -31.11 -10.80
N THR A 233 13.83 -31.30 -11.36
CA THR A 233 13.77 -31.87 -12.69
C THR A 233 14.75 -31.05 -13.51
N ASP A 234 15.70 -31.76 -14.13
CA ASP A 234 16.87 -31.32 -14.88
C ASP A 234 16.55 -30.34 -16.02
N GLU A 235 15.90 -29.22 -15.68
CA GLU A 235 15.75 -28.05 -16.50
C GLU A 235 16.96 -27.18 -16.20
N GLN A 236 17.95 -27.31 -17.09
CA GLN A 236 19.12 -26.45 -17.20
C GLN A 236 18.83 -25.04 -16.65
N TYR A 237 19.38 -24.73 -15.47
CA TYR A 237 19.26 -23.42 -14.87
C TYR A 237 19.78 -22.37 -15.84
N LYS A 238 18.86 -21.57 -16.38
CA LYS A 238 19.19 -20.49 -17.29
C LYS A 238 19.69 -19.32 -16.45
N GLU A 239 21.01 -19.20 -16.35
CA GLU A 239 21.70 -18.08 -15.74
C GLU A 239 21.13 -16.75 -16.25
N ILE A 240 20.57 -15.93 -15.36
CA ILE A 240 19.89 -14.69 -15.69
C ILE A 240 20.89 -13.54 -15.61
N ASP A 241 21.04 -12.81 -16.71
CA ASP A 241 21.83 -11.58 -16.73
C ASP A 241 20.99 -10.42 -16.20
N VAL A 242 21.31 -9.94 -14.99
CA VAL A 242 20.56 -8.85 -14.34
C VAL A 242 20.60 -7.55 -15.16
N ASN A 243 21.62 -7.37 -16.00
CA ASN A 243 21.76 -6.19 -16.85
C ASN A 243 20.79 -6.20 -18.04
N THR A 244 20.28 -7.37 -18.43
CA THR A 244 19.37 -7.50 -19.59
C THR A 244 18.02 -8.11 -19.26
N ALA A 245 17.87 -8.69 -18.07
CA ALA A 245 16.64 -9.31 -17.60
C ALA A 245 15.45 -8.33 -17.61
N ALA A 246 14.31 -8.83 -18.06
CA ALA A 246 13.03 -8.16 -17.88
C ALA A 246 12.43 -8.52 -16.51
N LEU A 247 11.39 -7.80 -16.09
CA LEU A 247 10.73 -8.01 -14.80
C LEU A 247 10.31 -9.47 -14.59
N GLY A 248 9.74 -10.10 -15.61
CA GLY A 248 9.33 -11.51 -15.55
C GLY A 248 10.49 -12.48 -15.34
N ASP A 249 11.67 -12.18 -15.90
CA ASP A 249 12.86 -13.00 -15.71
C ASP A 249 13.39 -12.86 -14.26
N LEU A 250 13.41 -11.63 -13.73
CA LEU A 250 13.83 -11.38 -12.33
C LEU A 250 12.92 -12.07 -11.32
N LEU A 251 11.60 -12.07 -11.54
CA LEU A 251 10.62 -12.75 -10.70
C LEU A 251 10.75 -14.28 -10.68
N SER A 252 11.48 -14.86 -11.64
CA SER A 252 11.76 -16.30 -11.65
C SER A 252 12.92 -16.71 -10.74
N LEU A 253 13.68 -15.74 -10.20
CA LEU A 253 14.78 -16.00 -9.29
C LEU A 253 14.29 -16.30 -7.86
N PRO A 254 14.94 -17.22 -7.14
CA PRO A 254 14.65 -17.46 -5.73
C PRO A 254 14.78 -16.17 -4.90
N TYR A 255 13.91 -15.96 -3.92
CA TYR A 255 13.92 -14.79 -3.01
C TYR A 255 13.61 -13.43 -3.64
N ILE A 256 13.33 -13.37 -4.95
CA ILE A 256 12.95 -12.13 -5.61
C ILE A 256 11.44 -11.90 -5.49
N THR A 257 11.07 -10.74 -4.94
CA THR A 257 9.69 -10.25 -4.89
C THR A 257 9.49 -9.22 -6.00
N LEU A 258 8.23 -8.83 -6.24
CA LEU A 258 7.93 -7.73 -7.16
C LEU A 258 8.62 -6.43 -6.74
N GLU A 259 8.75 -6.20 -5.43
CA GLU A 259 9.43 -5.04 -4.87
C GLU A 259 10.93 -5.07 -5.17
N SER A 260 11.64 -6.17 -4.86
CA SER A 260 13.09 -6.26 -5.08
C SER A 260 13.46 -6.36 -6.57
N ALA A 261 12.60 -6.96 -7.41
CA ALA A 261 12.78 -6.96 -8.86
C ALA A 261 12.67 -5.54 -9.45
N ASN A 262 11.69 -4.76 -9.01
CA ASN A 262 11.55 -3.37 -9.44
C ASN A 262 12.71 -2.50 -8.93
N ALA A 263 13.16 -2.72 -7.69
CA ALA A 263 14.34 -2.05 -7.15
C ALA A 263 15.60 -2.29 -7.99
N LEU A 264 15.81 -3.54 -8.47
CA LEU A 264 16.90 -3.86 -9.38
C LEU A 264 16.80 -3.14 -10.73
N LEU A 265 15.61 -3.12 -11.33
CA LEU A 265 15.41 -2.42 -12.62
C LEU A 265 15.66 -0.91 -12.49
N LEU A 266 15.15 -0.30 -11.43
CA LEU A 266 15.36 1.12 -11.12
C LEU A 266 16.84 1.43 -10.87
N ARG A 267 17.52 0.61 -10.07
CA ARG A 267 18.95 0.82 -9.80
C ARG A 267 19.80 0.65 -11.05
N ARG A 268 19.51 -0.35 -11.88
CA ARG A 268 20.19 -0.57 -13.16
C ARG A 268 20.12 0.68 -14.05
N GLU A 269 18.94 1.27 -14.18
CA GLU A 269 18.74 2.50 -14.96
C GLU A 269 19.51 3.68 -14.37
N ALA A 270 19.46 3.86 -13.05
CA ALA A 270 20.20 4.90 -12.34
C ALA A 270 21.74 4.80 -12.50
N LEU A 271 22.27 3.60 -12.73
CA LEU A 271 23.69 3.35 -12.99
C LEU A 271 24.07 3.50 -14.48
N GLY A 272 23.17 4.01 -15.34
CA GLY A 272 23.42 4.16 -16.77
C GLY A 272 23.13 2.90 -17.58
N GLY A 273 22.31 1.99 -17.04
CA GLY A 273 21.77 0.83 -17.74
C GLY A 273 22.43 -0.51 -17.41
N ALA A 274 23.44 -0.55 -16.54
CA ALA A 274 24.10 -1.79 -16.13
C ALA A 274 24.68 -1.70 -14.72
N PHE A 275 24.60 -2.80 -13.98
CA PHE A 275 25.43 -3.07 -12.82
C PHE A 275 26.85 -3.42 -13.26
N GLU A 276 27.83 -2.94 -12.50
CA GLU A 276 29.26 -3.24 -12.73
C GLU A 276 29.71 -4.48 -11.98
N SER A 277 29.02 -4.85 -10.90
CA SER A 277 29.37 -5.99 -10.07
C SER A 277 28.16 -6.61 -9.38
N ILE A 278 28.31 -7.85 -8.91
CA ILE A 278 27.24 -8.59 -8.23
C ILE A 278 26.97 -8.01 -6.82
N GLU A 279 27.95 -7.33 -6.24
CA GLU A 279 27.82 -6.65 -4.94
C GLU A 279 26.85 -5.45 -5.04
N GLN A 280 26.78 -4.77 -6.19
CA GLN A 280 25.77 -3.73 -6.42
C GLN A 280 24.35 -4.30 -6.48
N VAL A 281 24.22 -5.55 -6.92
CA VAL A 281 22.93 -6.28 -6.95
C VAL A 281 22.55 -6.69 -5.52
N GLU A 282 23.51 -7.18 -4.74
CA GLU A 282 23.34 -7.54 -3.32
C GLU A 282 22.77 -6.39 -2.48
N GLU A 283 23.36 -5.21 -2.63
CA GLU A 283 22.96 -4.00 -1.89
C GLU A 283 21.50 -3.63 -2.15
N VAL A 284 21.04 -3.77 -3.40
CA VAL A 284 19.67 -3.42 -3.80
C VAL A 284 18.66 -4.45 -3.32
N LEU A 285 19.03 -5.73 -3.35
CA LEU A 285 18.14 -6.81 -2.95
C LEU A 285 17.86 -6.83 -1.45
N ALA A 286 18.72 -6.21 -0.64
CA ALA A 286 18.60 -6.13 0.82
C ALA A 286 18.34 -7.51 1.49
N LEU A 287 18.86 -8.58 0.87
CA LEU A 287 18.76 -9.96 1.36
C LEU A 287 19.75 -10.20 2.50
N SER A 288 19.45 -11.17 3.37
CA SER A 288 20.46 -11.63 4.33
C SER A 288 21.62 -12.33 3.60
N PRO A 289 22.84 -12.35 4.17
CA PRO A 289 24.02 -12.94 3.51
C PRO A 289 23.81 -14.39 3.04
N HIS A 290 23.05 -15.18 3.79
CA HIS A 290 22.76 -16.57 3.42
C HIS A 290 21.73 -16.69 2.28
N GLU A 291 20.75 -15.79 2.22
CA GLU A 291 19.79 -15.74 1.11
C GLU A 291 20.49 -15.31 -0.18
N PHE A 292 21.41 -14.34 -0.09
CA PHE A 292 22.17 -13.87 -1.24
C PHE A 292 23.08 -14.95 -1.83
N GLU A 293 23.80 -15.70 -0.99
CA GLU A 293 24.64 -16.82 -1.45
C GLU A 293 23.82 -17.93 -2.15
N ARG A 294 22.54 -18.08 -1.83
CA ARG A 294 21.65 -19.05 -2.50
C ARG A 294 21.13 -18.58 -3.85
N ILE A 295 20.91 -17.28 -4.04
CA ILE A 295 20.45 -16.72 -5.33
C ILE A 295 21.63 -16.45 -6.27
N ARG A 296 22.84 -16.22 -5.74
CA ARG A 296 24.06 -15.87 -6.50
C ARG A 296 24.34 -16.76 -7.73
N PRO A 297 24.21 -18.10 -7.68
CA PRO A 297 24.51 -18.95 -8.85
C PRO A 297 23.55 -18.75 -10.04
N TYR A 298 22.40 -18.12 -9.82
CA TYR A 298 21.38 -17.88 -10.85
C TYR A 298 21.51 -16.51 -11.50
N MET A 299 22.41 -15.66 -10.99
CA MET A 299 22.61 -14.30 -11.46
C MET A 299 23.99 -14.12 -12.07
N LYS A 300 24.04 -13.44 -13.21
CA LYS A 300 25.30 -12.89 -13.74
C LYS A 300 25.18 -11.40 -13.98
N VAL A 301 26.33 -10.75 -13.87
CA VAL A 301 26.54 -9.37 -14.30
C VAL A 301 27.55 -9.43 -15.43
N ALA A 302 27.09 -9.41 -16.68
CA ALA A 302 28.00 -9.38 -17.82
C ALA A 302 28.63 -7.98 -17.93
N GLY A 303 29.96 -7.92 -18.03
CA GLY A 303 30.69 -6.65 -18.13
C GLY A 303 30.30 -5.85 -19.37
N SER A 304 30.03 -4.56 -19.18
CA SER A 304 29.71 -3.58 -20.23
C SER A 304 30.71 -3.64 -21.40
N GLN A 305 30.30 -4.19 -22.54
CA GLN A 305 30.92 -3.88 -23.81
C GLN A 305 30.64 -2.39 -24.08
N LYS A 306 31.62 -1.52 -23.81
CA LYS A 306 31.59 -0.12 -24.23
C LYS A 306 31.33 -0.07 -25.74
N SER A 307 30.11 0.33 -26.12
CA SER A 307 29.77 0.67 -27.50
C SER A 307 30.66 1.84 -27.94
N ALA A 308 31.66 1.56 -28.77
CA ALA A 308 32.44 2.57 -29.45
C ALA A 308 31.51 3.38 -30.37
N PHE A 309 31.21 4.61 -29.98
CA PHE A 309 30.55 5.59 -30.84
C PHE A 309 31.50 5.89 -32.03
N GLN A 310 31.21 5.31 -33.20
CA GLN A 310 31.84 5.70 -34.45
C GLN A 310 31.23 7.04 -34.89
N MET A 311 31.96 8.13 -34.69
CA MET A 311 31.65 9.41 -35.31
C MET A 311 31.78 9.28 -36.83
N GLY A 312 30.65 9.17 -37.53
CA GLY A 312 30.57 9.38 -38.97
C GLY A 312 30.78 10.85 -39.30
N GLY A 313 32.03 11.26 -39.49
CA GLY A 313 32.38 12.53 -40.11
C GLY A 313 31.86 12.56 -41.55
N ARG A 314 30.85 13.40 -41.82
CA ARG A 314 30.49 13.80 -43.18
C ARG A 314 31.56 14.77 -43.69
N VAL A 315 32.44 14.29 -44.55
CA VAL A 315 33.15 15.13 -45.51
C VAL A 315 32.11 15.59 -46.53
N ILE A 316 31.89 16.90 -46.61
CA ILE A 316 31.20 17.53 -47.74
C ILE A 316 32.32 17.98 -48.68
N ASP A 317 32.62 17.18 -49.69
CA ASP A 317 33.29 17.66 -50.88
C ASP A 317 32.23 18.23 -51.80
N PHE A 318 32.32 19.52 -52.15
CA PHE A 318 32.28 20.09 -53.50
C PHE A 318 32.59 21.59 -53.43
#